data_AF-A0A9Q1C6C1-F1
#
_entry.id   AF-A0A9Q1C6C1-F1
#
_cell.length_a   1.000
_cell.length_b   1.000
_cell.length_c   1.000
_cell.angle_alpha   90.00
_cell.angle_beta   90.00
_cell.angle_gamma   90.00
#
_symmetry.space_group_name_H-M   'P 1'
#
loop_
_entity.id
_entity.type
_entity.pdbx_description
1 polymer ?
#
loop_
_entity_poly.entity_id
_entity_poly.type
_entity_poly.pdbx_seq_one_letter_code
_entity_poly.pdbx_strand_id
1 'polypeptide(L)'
;MEMEEKLEHRASTFLSISLLNNNAKFHGVKFQSPKEVFPIMMFYEKDSRDNLEENLGYPSQFDRFLSQSPDKFFLSGDEMFLVSMLTESGLGPTSIKGWNIYCECDTASKALVSARSGLRTDLPPKIDRQHSSSILKSIPLDRTVFCCLHVIARIVEKLLMLVVEYTLSEANKIRERGGDATSYVEDRIHHLVKNISLRGIRQGNFNISLENGMIVPIKLNKVNAWVILNPVPNGLVSDIEYVHVLENVVGERKIPNTMDPLVTAKFAFPDTFVEVDPVKQIWHEMYCMQPILSQDANPRLLEGKPVGSNHPDDYAWNVEEKDILAYKDHAERYYQLFKMYYGCEHMTPYMIKYIDYGAYFLKNLPIPMSRFQAEGGEHVNYDHNRFYFQHTTRHGGKQFSDPFLAIFHNMWRRICFDISSNKTFEGQKAAVAFNQFRRRHMAAVCIQRAFRRCRSGKLETQVRPKTSDGVLFQDIIFVLCGNVPEIDGTSYTKPTFIDFIKSKGGRVRSSVPKCSSTKKFVTLAQESVCTKKLPETIRIALQKGYPVVGHSYVTETVKKGKPLDMSTFTLSCLKKF
;
A
#
# COMPACT_ATOMS: atom_id res chain seq x y z
N MET A 1 0.88 -29.06 -31.15
CA MET A 1 1.93 -28.82 -30.15
C MET A 1 2.42 -27.39 -30.42
N GLU A 2 2.50 -26.55 -29.39
CA GLU A 2 2.66 -25.08 -29.45
C GLU A 2 1.37 -24.24 -29.59
N MET A 3 0.57 -24.27 -28.53
CA MET A 3 0.01 -23.04 -27.95
C MET A 3 0.10 -23.19 -26.44
N GLU A 4 1.34 -23.21 -25.93
CA GLU A 4 1.58 -22.78 -24.56
C GLU A 4 1.27 -21.28 -24.51
N GLU A 5 -0.01 -20.98 -24.36
CA GLU A 5 -0.46 -19.69 -23.88
C GLU A 5 0.25 -19.50 -22.53
N LYS A 6 1.36 -18.74 -22.54
CA LYS A 6 1.99 -18.24 -21.32
C LYS A 6 0.90 -17.50 -20.56
N LEU A 7 0.24 -18.22 -19.65
CA LEU A 7 -0.56 -17.66 -18.57
C LEU A 7 0.44 -16.85 -17.74
N GLU A 8 0.70 -15.61 -18.18
CA GLU A 8 1.36 -14.58 -17.40
C GLU A 8 0.83 -14.70 -15.98
N HIS A 9 1.73 -14.92 -15.02
CA HIS A 9 1.44 -15.09 -13.61
C HIS A 9 0.27 -14.20 -13.19
N ARG A 10 -0.94 -14.77 -13.10
CA ARG A 10 -2.12 -14.03 -12.69
C ARG A 10 -1.97 -13.75 -11.21
N ALA A 11 -1.32 -12.64 -10.87
CA ALA A 11 -1.32 -12.11 -9.52
C ALA A 11 -2.79 -11.93 -9.13
N SER A 12 -3.27 -12.71 -8.16
CA SER A 12 -4.56 -12.51 -7.54
C SER A 12 -4.37 -11.64 -6.31
N THR A 13 -5.12 -10.55 -6.22
CA THR A 13 -5.19 -9.72 -5.03
C THR A 13 -6.55 -9.95 -4.37
N PHE A 14 -6.60 -9.93 -3.05
CA PHE A 14 -7.87 -9.98 -2.35
C PHE A 14 -7.98 -8.83 -1.34
N LEU A 15 -9.19 -8.31 -1.21
CA LEU A 15 -9.59 -7.47 -0.10
C LEU A 15 -10.14 -8.37 0.99
N SER A 16 -9.64 -8.18 2.21
CA SER A 16 -10.11 -8.90 3.40
C SER A 16 -10.63 -7.96 4.46
N ILE A 17 -11.51 -8.50 5.29
CA ILE A 17 -11.85 -7.95 6.60
C ILE A 17 -11.12 -8.79 7.64
N SER A 18 -10.34 -8.12 8.47
CA SER A 18 -9.82 -8.72 9.70
C SER A 18 -10.81 -8.44 10.81
N LEU A 19 -11.33 -9.49 11.45
CA LEU A 19 -12.19 -9.31 12.61
C LEU A 19 -11.31 -9.06 13.83
N LEU A 20 -11.30 -7.81 14.27
CA LEU A 20 -10.63 -7.38 15.49
C LEU A 20 -11.50 -7.78 16.70
N ASN A 21 -11.60 -9.09 16.94
CA ASN A 21 -12.45 -9.62 17.99
C ASN A 21 -11.63 -9.92 19.25
N ASN A 22 -11.97 -9.25 20.33
CA ASN A 22 -11.41 -9.45 21.66
C ASN A 22 -11.53 -10.90 22.15
N ASN A 23 -12.58 -11.63 21.75
CA ASN A 23 -12.72 -13.07 22.03
C ASN A 23 -11.63 -13.92 21.37
N ALA A 24 -11.15 -13.56 20.17
CA ALA A 24 -10.10 -14.32 19.49
C ALA A 24 -8.78 -14.28 20.28
N LYS A 25 -8.48 -13.12 20.90
CA LYS A 25 -7.33 -12.97 21.80
C LYS A 25 -7.45 -13.83 23.05
N PHE A 26 -8.63 -13.88 23.68
CA PHE A 26 -8.89 -14.76 24.82
C PHE A 26 -8.75 -16.25 24.47
N HIS A 27 -8.98 -16.63 23.22
CA HIS A 27 -8.77 -18.00 22.72
C HIS A 27 -7.36 -18.26 22.16
N GLY A 28 -6.38 -17.40 22.45
CA GLY A 28 -4.98 -17.61 22.08
C GLY A 28 -4.68 -17.44 20.59
N VAL A 29 -5.58 -16.81 19.83
CA VAL A 29 -5.30 -16.45 18.43
C VAL A 29 -4.35 -15.25 18.42
N LYS A 30 -3.17 -15.46 17.82
CA LYS A 30 -2.14 -14.43 17.71
C LYS A 30 -2.56 -13.34 16.71
N PHE A 31 -2.14 -12.10 16.96
CA PHE A 31 -2.29 -11.00 16.00
C PHE A 31 -1.71 -11.38 14.63
N GLN A 32 -2.32 -10.85 13.56
CA GLN A 32 -1.92 -11.12 12.17
C GLN A 32 -1.99 -12.61 11.78
N SER A 33 -2.71 -13.43 12.57
CA SER A 33 -2.94 -14.82 12.21
C SER A 33 -3.78 -14.91 10.93
N PRO A 34 -3.41 -15.81 9.98
CA PRO A 34 -4.24 -16.13 8.84
C PRO A 34 -5.66 -16.60 9.18
N LYS A 35 -5.92 -16.95 10.44
CA LYS A 35 -7.24 -17.35 10.94
C LYS A 35 -8.19 -16.17 11.19
N GLU A 36 -7.67 -14.95 11.33
CA GLU A 36 -8.49 -13.75 11.61
C GLU A 36 -8.83 -12.94 10.35
N VAL A 37 -8.28 -13.35 9.20
CA VAL A 37 -8.38 -12.63 7.93
C VAL A 37 -9.39 -13.31 7.02
N PHE A 38 -10.51 -12.62 6.79
CA PHE A 38 -11.61 -13.11 5.96
C PHE A 38 -11.62 -12.37 4.62
N PRO A 39 -11.26 -13.00 3.49
CA PRO A 39 -11.38 -12.38 2.18
C PRO A 39 -12.85 -12.08 1.89
N ILE A 40 -13.15 -10.80 1.66
CA ILE A 40 -14.48 -10.34 1.26
C ILE A 40 -14.59 -10.22 -0.25
N MET A 41 -13.47 -10.04 -0.94
CA MET A 41 -13.44 -9.99 -2.40
C MET A 41 -12.09 -10.40 -2.94
N MET A 42 -12.09 -11.11 -4.06
CA MET A 42 -10.89 -11.52 -4.77
C MET A 42 -10.96 -10.98 -6.20
N PHE A 43 -9.83 -10.47 -6.68
CA PHE A 43 -9.71 -9.91 -8.02
C PHE A 43 -8.41 -10.35 -8.68
N TYR A 44 -8.47 -10.43 -9.99
CA TYR A 44 -7.28 -10.68 -10.81
C TYR A 44 -6.55 -9.34 -10.99
N GLU A 45 -5.23 -9.39 -11.10
CA GLU A 45 -4.33 -8.24 -11.26
C GLU A 45 -4.03 -7.45 -9.97
N LYS A 46 -3.08 -6.52 -10.10
CA LYS A 46 -2.52 -5.70 -9.02
C LYS A 46 -3.60 -4.85 -8.35
N ASP A 47 -3.33 -4.37 -7.15
CA ASP A 47 -4.11 -3.42 -6.35
C ASP A 47 -4.14 -1.99 -6.94
N SER A 48 -4.34 -1.87 -8.25
CA SER A 48 -4.49 -0.57 -8.90
C SER A 48 -5.87 0.02 -8.61
N ARG A 49 -5.94 1.36 -8.64
CA ARG A 49 -7.21 2.11 -8.54
C ARG A 49 -8.30 1.55 -9.47
N ASP A 50 -7.94 1.32 -10.72
CA ASP A 50 -8.86 0.85 -11.75
C ASP A 50 -9.43 -0.53 -11.41
N ASN A 51 -8.58 -1.42 -10.91
CA ASN A 51 -8.96 -2.78 -10.52
C ASN A 51 -9.84 -2.76 -9.26
N LEU A 52 -9.49 -1.95 -8.25
CA LEU A 52 -10.27 -1.82 -7.03
C LEU A 52 -11.68 -1.30 -7.30
N GLU A 53 -11.83 -0.25 -8.10
CA GLU A 53 -13.14 0.29 -8.48
C GLU A 53 -13.98 -0.66 -9.32
N GLU A 54 -13.34 -1.44 -10.20
CA GLU A 54 -14.02 -2.41 -11.05
C GLU A 54 -14.67 -3.50 -10.21
N ASN A 55 -13.94 -4.00 -9.22
CA ASN A 55 -14.41 -5.11 -8.40
C ASN A 55 -15.29 -4.64 -7.25
N LEU A 56 -15.00 -3.49 -6.60
CA LEU A 56 -15.80 -2.98 -5.46
C LEU A 56 -17.10 -2.30 -5.92
N GLY A 57 -17.18 -1.98 -7.22
CA GLY A 57 -18.23 -1.12 -7.75
C GLY A 57 -18.02 0.35 -7.38
N TYR A 58 -18.65 1.25 -8.13
CA TYR A 58 -18.70 2.67 -7.78
C TYR A 58 -20.10 3.22 -8.08
N PRO A 59 -20.80 3.80 -7.09
CA PRO A 59 -20.45 3.81 -5.66
C PRO A 59 -20.42 2.38 -5.09
N SER A 60 -19.45 2.11 -4.24
CA SER A 60 -19.19 0.78 -3.70
C SER A 60 -20.39 0.28 -2.89
N GLN A 61 -20.84 -0.96 -3.13
CA GLN A 61 -21.86 -1.58 -2.29
C GLN A 61 -21.36 -1.79 -0.86
N PHE A 62 -20.04 -1.99 -0.70
CA PHE A 62 -19.40 -2.02 0.61
C PHE A 62 -19.49 -0.66 1.29
N ASP A 63 -19.28 0.45 0.59
CA ASP A 63 -19.39 1.79 1.19
C ASP A 63 -20.79 2.03 1.78
N ARG A 64 -21.85 1.61 1.09
CA ARG A 64 -23.23 1.65 1.62
C ARG A 64 -23.46 0.77 2.85
N PHE A 65 -22.73 -0.33 2.99
CA PHE A 65 -22.79 -1.16 4.20
C PHE A 65 -22.01 -0.49 5.34
N LEU A 66 -20.82 0.02 5.05
CA LEU A 66 -19.96 0.71 6.01
C LEU A 66 -20.64 1.98 6.55
N SER A 67 -21.39 2.71 5.71
CA SER A 67 -22.10 3.94 6.09
C SER A 67 -23.18 3.72 7.15
N GLN A 68 -23.62 2.48 7.39
CA GLN A 68 -24.61 2.17 8.43
C GLN A 68 -23.99 2.13 9.84
N SER A 69 -22.66 1.98 9.92
CA SER A 69 -21.93 1.95 11.20
C SER A 69 -20.49 2.40 10.97
N PRO A 70 -20.27 3.65 10.51
CA PRO A 70 -18.93 4.14 10.15
C PRO A 70 -17.96 4.04 11.33
N ASP A 71 -18.49 4.14 12.56
CA ASP A 71 -17.69 4.07 13.77
C ASP A 71 -17.13 2.69 14.13
N LYS A 72 -17.45 1.66 13.36
CA LYS A 72 -16.99 0.28 13.61
C LYS A 72 -15.92 -0.20 12.63
N PHE A 73 -15.58 0.61 11.63
CA PHE A 73 -14.67 0.20 10.56
C PHE A 73 -13.42 1.07 10.50
N PHE A 74 -12.33 0.41 10.11
CA PHE A 74 -11.04 1.02 9.86
C PHE A 74 -10.53 0.51 8.52
N LEU A 75 -9.77 1.35 7.83
CA LEU A 75 -9.05 0.98 6.61
C LEU A 75 -7.57 0.86 6.95
N SER A 76 -6.94 -0.24 6.57
CA SER A 76 -5.50 -0.41 6.74
C SER A 76 -4.89 -1.19 5.60
N GLY A 77 -3.60 -0.98 5.36
CA GLY A 77 -2.83 -1.63 4.30
C GLY A 77 -1.47 -0.98 4.08
N ASP A 78 -0.75 -1.44 3.07
CA ASP A 78 0.44 -0.76 2.60
C ASP A 78 0.11 0.57 1.90
N GLU A 79 1.13 1.36 1.58
CA GLU A 79 0.93 2.67 0.96
C GLU A 79 0.23 2.60 -0.40
N MET A 80 0.59 1.60 -1.22
CA MET A 80 0.09 1.49 -2.59
C MET A 80 -1.40 1.21 -2.59
N PHE A 81 -1.83 0.29 -1.74
CA PHE A 81 -3.23 -0.03 -1.53
C PHE A 81 -3.99 1.19 -0.98
N LEU A 82 -3.49 1.82 0.08
CA LEU A 82 -4.16 2.96 0.71
C LEU A 82 -4.30 4.15 -0.25
N VAL A 83 -3.25 4.49 -1.00
CA VAL A 83 -3.31 5.55 -2.01
C VAL A 83 -4.33 5.21 -3.10
N SER A 84 -4.34 3.96 -3.59
CA SER A 84 -5.30 3.53 -4.62
C SER A 84 -6.75 3.53 -4.12
N MET A 85 -6.97 3.24 -2.84
CA MET A 85 -8.30 3.32 -2.22
C MET A 85 -8.78 4.76 -2.05
N LEU A 86 -7.88 5.66 -1.66
CA LEU A 86 -8.22 7.01 -1.25
C LEU A 86 -8.25 8.03 -2.41
N THR A 87 -7.37 7.91 -3.41
CA THR A 87 -7.21 8.98 -4.40
C THR A 87 -7.02 8.51 -5.84
N GLU A 88 -7.56 9.28 -6.79
CA GLU A 88 -7.28 9.17 -8.23
C GLU A 88 -6.07 10.01 -8.69
N SER A 89 -5.56 10.90 -7.82
CA SER A 89 -4.66 12.00 -8.21
C SER A 89 -3.20 11.60 -8.48
N GLY A 90 -2.80 10.37 -8.16
CA GLY A 90 -1.40 9.95 -8.20
C GLY A 90 -0.50 10.69 -7.20
N LEU A 91 -1.07 11.53 -6.33
CA LEU A 91 -0.35 12.26 -5.28
C LEU A 91 0.01 11.28 -4.16
N GLY A 92 1.25 10.81 -4.19
CA GLY A 92 1.85 9.94 -3.18
C GLY A 92 3.22 10.42 -2.72
N PRO A 93 3.97 9.57 -1.99
CA PRO A 93 5.27 9.94 -1.44
C PRO A 93 6.32 10.37 -2.46
N THR A 94 6.15 9.95 -3.72
CA THR A 94 7.04 10.24 -4.85
C THR A 94 6.61 11.46 -5.67
N SER A 95 5.56 12.17 -5.29
CA SER A 95 5.13 13.40 -5.97
C SER A 95 6.09 14.57 -5.69
N ILE A 96 6.09 15.59 -6.56
CA ILE A 96 7.02 16.76 -6.48
C ILE A 96 7.01 17.40 -5.08
N LYS A 97 5.82 17.60 -4.51
CA LYS A 97 5.68 18.21 -3.18
C LYS A 97 5.79 17.20 -2.03
N GLY A 98 5.80 15.89 -2.33
CA GLY A 98 5.82 14.80 -1.37
C GLY A 98 4.52 14.75 -0.55
N TRP A 99 3.76 13.67 -0.67
CA TRP A 99 2.51 13.50 0.08
C TRP A 99 2.55 12.21 0.87
N ASN A 100 2.14 12.26 2.14
CA ASN A 100 1.64 11.05 2.80
C ASN A 100 0.10 11.01 2.66
N ILE A 101 -0.55 9.96 3.17
CA ILE A 101 -2.00 9.81 3.05
C ILE A 101 -2.80 10.84 3.88
N TYR A 102 -2.17 11.50 4.85
CA TYR A 102 -2.80 12.40 5.81
C TYR A 102 -2.64 13.88 5.44
N CYS A 103 -1.45 14.28 4.95
CA CYS A 103 -1.12 15.67 4.65
C CYS A 103 0.00 15.82 3.61
N GLU A 104 0.18 17.06 3.15
CA GLU A 104 1.32 17.48 2.32
C GLU A 104 2.61 17.57 3.14
N CYS A 105 3.70 17.04 2.60
CA CYS A 105 4.99 16.88 3.27
C CYS A 105 6.10 17.53 2.43
N ASP A 106 6.02 18.84 2.19
CA ASP A 106 7.12 19.59 1.58
C ASP A 106 8.25 19.83 2.60
N THR A 107 9.40 20.35 2.12
CA THR A 107 10.57 20.58 3.00
C THR A 107 10.25 21.56 4.13
N ALA A 108 9.41 22.57 3.89
CA ALA A 108 9.04 23.56 4.90
C ALA A 108 8.18 22.93 6.01
N SER A 109 7.18 22.11 5.63
CA SER A 109 6.29 21.44 6.58
C SER A 109 7.01 20.37 7.39
N LYS A 110 8.01 19.71 6.79
CA LYS A 110 8.92 18.78 7.49
C LYS A 110 9.80 19.48 8.53
N ALA A 111 10.17 20.74 8.29
CA ALA A 111 11.03 21.49 9.19
C ALA A 111 10.31 22.11 10.40
N LEU A 112 8.97 22.15 10.38
CA LEU A 112 8.16 22.74 11.44
C LEU A 112 8.38 22.05 12.78
N VAL A 113 8.41 22.88 13.82
CA VAL A 113 8.47 22.49 15.24
C VAL A 113 7.55 23.39 16.07
N SER A 114 7.19 22.95 17.27
CA SER A 114 6.42 23.75 18.23
C SER A 114 7.19 25.02 18.60
N ALA A 115 6.59 26.19 18.44
CA ALA A 115 7.19 27.46 18.85
C ALA A 115 7.45 27.55 20.36
N ARG A 116 6.73 26.76 21.18
CA ARG A 116 6.87 26.74 22.63
C ARG A 116 8.01 25.85 23.11
N SER A 117 8.16 24.66 22.51
CA SER A 117 9.07 23.62 23.01
C SER A 117 10.24 23.33 22.10
N GLY A 118 10.23 23.81 20.84
CA GLY A 118 11.21 23.44 19.82
C GLY A 118 11.05 22.00 19.30
N LEU A 119 10.07 21.24 19.81
CA LEU A 119 9.86 19.83 19.49
C LEU A 119 8.89 19.65 18.32
N ARG A 120 9.15 18.68 17.45
CA ARG A 120 8.20 18.32 16.37
C ARG A 120 7.02 17.51 16.90
N THR A 121 7.28 16.55 17.78
CA THR A 121 6.28 15.63 18.34
C THR A 121 5.24 16.32 19.24
N ASP A 122 5.42 17.60 19.54
CA ASP A 122 4.42 18.44 20.20
C ASP A 122 3.48 19.16 19.23
N LEU A 123 3.77 19.13 17.92
CA LEU A 123 2.83 19.61 16.91
C LEU A 123 1.62 18.67 16.83
N PRO A 124 0.39 19.19 16.78
CA PRO A 124 -0.77 18.35 16.50
C PRO A 124 -0.67 17.80 15.06
N PRO A 125 -0.78 16.47 14.86
CA PRO A 125 -0.75 15.87 13.54
C PRO A 125 -1.89 16.40 12.66
N LYS A 126 -1.57 16.76 11.41
CA LYS A 126 -2.55 17.29 10.45
C LYS A 126 -3.24 16.17 9.68
N ILE A 127 -4.51 15.93 9.92
CA ILE A 127 -5.33 14.99 9.14
C ILE A 127 -6.34 15.80 8.30
N ASP A 128 -5.82 16.56 7.34
CA ASP A 128 -6.59 17.57 6.58
C ASP A 128 -6.69 17.28 5.08
N ARG A 129 -6.03 16.22 4.58
CA ARG A 129 -6.13 15.82 3.18
C ARG A 129 -7.54 15.36 2.82
N GLN A 130 -8.16 16.04 1.88
CA GLN A 130 -9.44 15.64 1.32
C GLN A 130 -9.28 14.55 0.25
N HIS A 131 -9.95 13.42 0.46
CA HIS A 131 -10.01 12.28 -0.47
C HIS A 131 -11.39 12.16 -1.10
N SER A 132 -11.81 13.19 -1.85
CA SER A 132 -13.14 13.27 -2.47
C SER A 132 -13.46 12.10 -3.43
N SER A 133 -12.41 11.49 -3.97
CA SER A 133 -12.45 10.31 -4.84
C SER A 133 -12.24 8.98 -4.09
N SER A 134 -12.28 8.94 -2.75
CA SER A 134 -12.16 7.66 -2.02
C SER A 134 -13.22 6.64 -2.49
N ILE A 135 -12.82 5.36 -2.62
CA ILE A 135 -13.75 4.25 -2.91
C ILE A 135 -14.64 3.96 -1.69
N LEU A 136 -14.11 4.16 -0.48
CA LEU A 136 -14.80 3.96 0.79
C LEU A 136 -14.92 5.31 1.50
N LYS A 137 -15.86 6.15 1.06
CA LYS A 137 -16.05 7.51 1.58
C LYS A 137 -16.56 7.53 3.02
N SER A 138 -17.17 6.43 3.45
CA SER A 138 -17.72 6.27 4.80
C SER A 138 -16.65 6.04 5.86
N ILE A 139 -15.41 5.72 5.47
CA ILE A 139 -14.28 5.60 6.40
C ILE A 139 -13.52 6.92 6.41
N PRO A 140 -13.55 7.69 7.51
CA PRO A 140 -12.79 8.93 7.63
C PRO A 140 -11.28 8.65 7.75
N LEU A 141 -10.48 9.69 7.49
CA LEU A 141 -9.04 9.55 7.33
C LEU A 141 -8.31 9.25 8.66
N ASP A 142 -8.84 9.70 9.78
CA ASP A 142 -8.41 9.36 11.15
C ASP A 142 -8.64 7.88 11.50
N ARG A 143 -9.46 7.17 10.72
CA ARG A 143 -9.66 5.71 10.80
C ARG A 143 -8.94 4.94 9.68
N THR A 144 -8.09 5.63 8.93
CA THR A 144 -7.21 5.00 7.94
C THR A 144 -5.82 4.85 8.54
N VAL A 145 -5.46 3.64 8.94
CA VAL A 145 -4.23 3.34 9.69
C VAL A 145 -3.17 2.78 8.74
N PHE A 146 -1.97 3.33 8.79
CA PHE A 146 -0.86 2.84 7.97
C PHE A 146 -0.22 1.57 8.54
N CYS A 147 0.31 0.73 7.65
CA CYS A 147 1.08 -0.44 8.06
C CYS A 147 2.52 -0.06 8.47
N CYS A 148 2.82 -0.04 9.77
CA CYS A 148 4.15 0.26 10.31
C CYS A 148 5.21 -0.74 9.84
N LEU A 149 4.86 -2.02 9.65
CA LEU A 149 5.77 -3.06 9.13
C LEU A 149 6.25 -2.80 7.70
N HIS A 150 5.44 -2.13 6.87
CA HIS A 150 5.87 -1.75 5.52
C HIS A 150 6.61 -0.42 5.52
N VAL A 151 6.24 0.50 6.42
CA VAL A 151 6.91 1.79 6.57
C VAL A 151 8.36 1.61 7.00
N ILE A 152 8.64 0.71 7.95
CA ILE A 152 10.02 0.47 8.42
C ILE A 152 10.96 0.03 7.28
N ALA A 153 10.50 -0.85 6.38
CA ALA A 153 11.31 -1.27 5.23
C ALA A 153 11.71 -0.09 4.33
N ARG A 154 10.76 0.80 4.04
CA ARG A 154 11.01 2.00 3.22
C ARG A 154 11.97 2.98 3.89
N ILE A 155 11.89 3.13 5.21
CA ILE A 155 12.78 4.03 5.95
C ILE A 155 14.19 3.45 6.02
N VAL A 156 14.36 2.15 6.31
CA VAL A 156 15.68 1.50 6.34
C VAL A 156 16.36 1.52 4.98
N GLU A 157 15.60 1.29 3.90
CA GLU A 157 16.12 1.47 2.54
C GLU A 157 16.63 2.90 2.30
N LYS A 158 15.88 3.91 2.73
CA LYS A 158 16.34 5.31 2.61
C LYS A 158 17.57 5.58 3.47
N LEU A 159 17.65 5.05 4.69
CA LEU A 159 18.83 5.20 5.55
C LEU A 159 20.06 4.57 4.90
N LEU A 160 19.94 3.37 4.32
CA LEU A 160 21.03 2.75 3.56
C LEU A 160 21.45 3.59 2.35
N MET A 161 20.47 4.12 1.60
CA MET A 161 20.76 5.02 0.48
C MET A 161 21.51 6.27 0.93
N LEU A 162 21.08 6.90 2.02
CA LEU A 162 21.73 8.10 2.57
C LEU A 162 23.18 7.83 2.99
N VAL A 163 23.44 6.69 3.63
CA VAL A 163 24.80 6.30 4.02
C VAL A 163 25.70 6.22 2.78
N VAL A 164 25.24 5.56 1.70
CA VAL A 164 26.01 5.45 0.46
C VAL A 164 26.14 6.78 -0.28
N GLU A 165 25.05 7.56 -0.37
CA GLU A 165 25.05 8.91 -0.96
C GLU A 165 26.09 9.82 -0.26
N TYR A 166 26.18 9.75 1.08
CA TYR A 166 27.16 10.50 1.85
C TYR A 166 28.59 9.98 1.65
N THR A 167 28.79 8.66 1.59
CA THR A 167 30.09 8.08 1.24
C THR A 167 30.58 8.58 -0.12
N LEU A 168 29.71 8.60 -1.13
CA LEU A 168 30.04 9.10 -2.47
C LEU A 168 30.34 10.61 -2.47
N SER A 169 29.58 11.39 -1.69
CA SER A 169 29.81 12.83 -1.52
C SER A 169 31.17 13.12 -0.88
N GLU A 170 31.54 12.40 0.17
CA GLU A 170 32.87 12.53 0.79
C GLU A 170 34.00 12.08 -0.13
N ALA A 171 33.79 11.02 -0.90
CA ALA A 171 34.74 10.57 -1.92
C ALA A 171 34.99 11.65 -2.97
N ASN A 172 33.96 12.37 -3.42
CA ASN A 172 34.14 13.50 -4.33
C ASN A 172 35.03 14.59 -3.73
N LYS A 173 34.83 14.94 -2.44
CA LYS A 173 35.69 15.90 -1.72
C LYS A 173 37.13 15.38 -1.56
N ILE A 174 37.33 14.08 -1.39
CA ILE A 174 38.66 13.46 -1.35
C ILE A 174 39.35 13.58 -2.72
N ARG A 175 38.62 13.29 -3.80
CA ARG A 175 39.12 13.44 -5.18
C ARG A 175 39.55 14.87 -5.48
N GLU A 176 38.74 15.86 -5.08
CA GLU A 176 39.06 17.28 -5.23
C GLU A 176 40.34 17.69 -4.49
N ARG A 177 40.66 17.00 -3.38
CA ARG A 177 41.90 17.18 -2.61
C ARG A 177 43.08 16.35 -3.14
N GLY A 178 42.91 15.63 -4.25
CA GLY A 178 43.94 14.77 -4.84
C GLY A 178 44.16 13.43 -4.12
N GLY A 179 43.23 13.02 -3.26
CA GLY A 179 43.29 11.73 -2.57
C GLY A 179 42.63 10.58 -3.35
N ASP A 180 42.83 9.35 -2.86
CA ASP A 180 42.23 8.14 -3.46
C ASP A 180 40.76 7.99 -3.05
N ALA A 181 39.87 8.59 -3.85
CA ALA A 181 38.43 8.50 -3.68
C ALA A 181 37.88 7.10 -3.98
N THR A 182 38.52 6.34 -4.87
CA THR A 182 38.03 5.02 -5.29
C THR A 182 38.19 4.01 -4.16
N SER A 183 39.40 3.91 -3.60
CA SER A 183 39.65 3.04 -2.44
C SER A 183 38.76 3.42 -1.26
N TYR A 184 38.54 4.72 -1.02
CA TYR A 184 37.64 5.17 0.04
C TYR A 184 36.21 4.64 -0.13
N VAL A 185 35.64 4.71 -1.35
CA VAL A 185 34.29 4.20 -1.62
C VAL A 185 34.24 2.68 -1.48
N GLU A 186 35.21 1.99 -2.09
CA GLU A 186 35.28 0.52 -2.06
C GLU A 186 35.36 -0.01 -0.63
N ASP A 187 36.22 0.57 0.20
CA ASP A 187 36.39 0.15 1.60
C ASP A 187 35.10 0.33 2.42
N ARG A 188 34.48 1.52 2.35
CA ARG A 188 33.28 1.82 3.14
C ARG A 188 32.07 1.01 2.68
N ILE A 189 31.88 0.84 1.38
CA ILE A 189 30.81 -0.01 0.84
C ILE A 189 31.08 -1.49 1.17
N HIS A 190 32.33 -1.94 1.09
CA HIS A 190 32.71 -3.30 1.48
C HIS A 190 32.37 -3.56 2.94
N HIS A 191 32.72 -2.65 3.85
CA HIS A 191 32.36 -2.76 5.27
C HIS A 191 30.84 -2.80 5.47
N LEU A 192 30.09 -1.91 4.83
CA LEU A 192 28.63 -1.89 4.96
C LEU A 192 28.00 -3.21 4.49
N VAL A 193 28.41 -3.69 3.31
CA VAL A 193 27.92 -4.95 2.73
C VAL A 193 28.31 -6.15 3.61
N LYS A 194 29.55 -6.20 4.09
CA LYS A 194 30.05 -7.23 5.00
C LYS A 194 29.23 -7.26 6.30
N ASN A 195 29.08 -6.12 6.96
CA ASN A 195 28.39 -6.02 8.25
C ASN A 195 26.90 -6.42 8.14
N ILE A 196 26.24 -6.07 7.04
CA ILE A 196 24.86 -6.50 6.77
C ILE A 196 24.79 -7.99 6.44
N SER A 197 25.73 -8.51 5.65
CA SER A 197 25.77 -9.91 5.24
C SER A 197 26.01 -10.86 6.41
N LEU A 198 26.82 -10.44 7.39
CA LEU A 198 27.03 -11.19 8.64
C LEU A 198 25.71 -11.50 9.35
N ARG A 199 24.70 -10.63 9.22
CA ARG A 199 23.37 -10.81 9.81
C ARG A 199 22.47 -11.80 9.03
N GLY A 200 23.00 -12.49 8.03
CA GLY A 200 22.26 -13.49 7.24
C GLY A 200 21.27 -12.90 6.23
N ILE A 201 21.32 -11.59 5.99
CA ILE A 201 20.46 -10.92 5.03
C ILE A 201 20.70 -11.50 3.63
N ARG A 202 19.62 -11.93 2.96
CA ARG A 202 19.68 -12.62 1.65
C ARG A 202 20.64 -13.82 1.66
N GLN A 203 20.63 -14.61 2.74
CA GLN A 203 21.52 -15.77 2.91
C GLN A 203 23.01 -15.38 2.89
N GLY A 204 23.34 -14.16 3.37
CA GLY A 204 24.70 -13.63 3.36
C GLY A 204 25.17 -13.05 2.02
N ASN A 205 24.29 -13.00 1.02
CA ASN A 205 24.60 -12.47 -0.31
C ASN A 205 23.99 -11.07 -0.50
N PHE A 206 24.04 -10.22 0.52
CA PHE A 206 23.64 -8.84 0.37
C PHE A 206 24.68 -8.10 -0.50
N ASN A 207 24.22 -7.20 -1.36
CA ASN A 207 25.11 -6.40 -2.20
C ASN A 207 24.47 -5.04 -2.49
N ILE A 208 25.33 -4.04 -2.70
CA ILE A 208 24.97 -2.69 -3.12
C ILE A 208 25.57 -2.48 -4.51
N SER A 209 24.73 -2.11 -5.47
CA SER A 209 25.15 -1.85 -6.84
C SER A 209 25.16 -0.36 -7.12
N LEU A 210 26.19 0.10 -7.82
CA LEU A 210 26.30 1.45 -8.35
C LEU A 210 26.19 1.39 -9.87
N GLU A 211 25.28 2.17 -10.45
CA GLU A 211 25.13 2.35 -11.89
C GLU A 211 25.42 3.82 -12.22
N ASN A 212 26.39 4.07 -13.10
CA ASN A 212 26.82 5.43 -13.48
C ASN A 212 27.15 6.34 -12.28
N GLY A 213 27.76 5.77 -11.23
CA GLY A 213 28.11 6.51 -10.00
C GLY A 213 26.91 6.83 -9.10
N MET A 214 25.72 6.31 -9.41
CA MET A 214 24.52 6.43 -8.58
C MET A 214 24.14 5.09 -7.97
N ILE A 215 23.64 5.11 -6.75
CA ILE A 215 23.14 3.90 -6.09
C ILE A 215 21.88 3.36 -6.78
N VAL A 216 21.88 2.06 -7.09
CA VAL A 216 20.68 1.35 -7.51
C VAL A 216 19.73 1.21 -6.30
N PRO A 217 18.43 1.50 -6.44
CA PRO A 217 17.50 1.43 -5.32
C PRO A 217 17.52 0.08 -4.60
N ILE A 218 17.80 0.12 -3.30
CA ILE A 218 17.79 -1.06 -2.44
C ILE A 218 16.34 -1.45 -2.17
N LYS A 219 16.02 -2.73 -2.31
CA LYS A 219 14.71 -3.31 -1.96
C LYS A 219 14.86 -4.37 -0.87
N LEU A 220 14.18 -4.13 0.24
CA LEU A 220 14.12 -4.98 1.43
C LEU A 220 12.67 -5.42 1.67
N ASN A 221 12.52 -6.62 2.20
CA ASN A 221 11.32 -7.00 2.91
C ASN A 221 11.43 -6.54 4.38
N LYS A 222 10.31 -6.53 5.11
CA LYS A 222 10.26 -6.10 6.51
C LYS A 222 11.16 -6.91 7.45
N VAL A 223 11.31 -8.21 7.23
CA VAL A 223 12.17 -9.08 8.06
C VAL A 223 13.63 -8.66 7.92
N ASN A 224 14.10 -8.45 6.69
CA ASN A 224 15.46 -7.99 6.42
C ASN A 224 15.68 -6.59 7.01
N ALA A 225 14.73 -5.67 6.82
CA ALA A 225 14.82 -4.33 7.39
C ALA A 225 14.90 -4.37 8.93
N TRP A 226 14.12 -5.23 9.58
CA TRP A 226 14.15 -5.43 11.02
C TRP A 226 15.48 -5.99 11.50
N VAL A 227 16.01 -7.02 10.86
CA VAL A 227 17.31 -7.63 11.22
C VAL A 227 18.47 -6.65 11.02
N ILE A 228 18.38 -5.77 10.01
CA ILE A 228 19.37 -4.71 9.78
C ILE A 228 19.35 -3.68 10.91
N LEU A 229 18.17 -3.31 11.42
CA LEU A 229 18.02 -2.37 12.55
C LEU A 229 18.34 -2.99 13.91
N ASN A 230 18.06 -4.28 14.09
CA ASN A 230 18.12 -4.93 15.39
C ASN A 230 19.57 -4.93 15.93
N PRO A 231 19.85 -4.37 17.12
CA PRO A 231 21.11 -4.64 17.78
C PRO A 231 21.24 -6.14 18.03
N VAL A 232 22.48 -6.61 18.12
CA VAL A 232 22.76 -8.01 18.40
C VAL A 232 22.12 -8.38 19.74
N PRO A 233 21.35 -9.47 19.84
CA PRO A 233 20.76 -9.87 21.11
C PRO A 233 21.86 -10.08 22.16
N ASN A 234 21.73 -9.41 23.31
CA ASN A 234 22.60 -9.65 24.46
C ASN A 234 22.54 -11.14 24.83
N GLY A 235 23.68 -11.83 24.82
CA GLY A 235 23.79 -13.24 25.25
C GLY A 235 23.93 -14.28 24.13
N LEU A 236 23.87 -13.91 22.84
CA LEU A 236 24.41 -14.75 21.77
C LEU A 236 25.93 -14.56 21.70
N VAL A 237 26.62 -15.15 22.68
CA VAL A 237 28.06 -15.38 22.64
C VAL A 237 28.30 -16.53 21.66
N SER A 238 28.21 -16.23 20.36
CA SER A 238 28.92 -16.99 19.34
C SER A 238 30.24 -16.29 19.07
N ASP A 239 31.27 -17.02 18.66
CA ASP A 239 32.61 -16.50 18.28
C ASP A 239 32.61 -15.49 17.11
N ILE A 240 31.43 -15.01 16.70
CA ILE A 240 31.19 -13.99 15.69
C ILE A 240 30.73 -12.73 16.44
N GLU A 241 31.65 -11.79 16.65
CA GLU A 241 31.29 -10.43 17.05
C GLU A 241 30.45 -9.79 15.94
N TYR A 242 29.13 -9.74 16.14
CA TYR A 242 28.25 -9.01 15.25
C TYR A 242 28.46 -7.51 15.48
N VAL A 243 29.21 -6.86 14.60
CA VAL A 243 29.42 -5.42 14.66
C VAL A 243 28.16 -4.63 14.27
N HIS A 244 28.12 -3.35 14.62
CA HIS A 244 27.09 -2.43 14.13
C HIS A 244 27.15 -2.37 12.60
N VAL A 245 26.01 -2.25 11.89
CA VAL A 245 26.01 -2.21 10.42
C VAL A 245 26.84 -1.06 9.83
N LEU A 246 26.98 0.02 10.60
CA LEU A 246 27.76 1.22 10.25
C LEU A 246 29.22 1.19 10.73
N GLU A 247 29.67 0.09 11.34
CA GLU A 247 31.04 -0.03 11.83
C GLU A 247 32.05 0.05 10.67
N ASN A 248 33.02 0.96 10.77
CA ASN A 248 33.94 1.32 9.69
C ASN A 248 33.27 1.81 8.39
N VAL A 249 32.02 2.29 8.46
CA VAL A 249 31.30 2.85 7.28
C VAL A 249 31.22 4.37 7.34
N VAL A 250 30.85 4.92 8.50
CA VAL A 250 30.71 6.36 8.73
C VAL A 250 32.00 6.90 9.35
N GLY A 251 32.34 8.16 9.06
CA GLY A 251 33.54 8.81 9.58
C GLY A 251 33.48 9.06 11.09
N GLU A 252 34.66 9.23 11.70
CA GLU A 252 34.82 9.58 13.13
C GLU A 252 35.22 11.04 13.34
N ARG A 253 34.93 11.91 12.36
CA ARG A 253 35.23 13.34 12.51
C ARG A 253 34.33 13.98 13.55
N LYS A 254 34.83 15.01 14.22
CA LYS A 254 34.03 15.84 15.13
C LYS A 254 33.13 16.78 14.32
N ILE A 255 31.85 16.82 14.66
CA ILE A 255 30.85 17.72 14.07
C ILE A 255 30.14 18.51 15.17
N PRO A 256 29.86 19.81 14.96
CA PRO A 256 29.16 20.62 15.96
C PRO A 256 27.69 20.18 16.08
N ASN A 257 27.15 20.24 17.30
CA ASN A 257 25.71 20.14 17.52
C ASN A 257 25.05 21.48 17.14
N THR A 258 24.22 21.47 16.10
CA THR A 258 23.50 22.66 15.62
C THR A 258 22.01 22.66 15.99
N MET A 259 21.59 21.78 16.91
CA MET A 259 20.21 21.71 17.39
C MET A 259 19.88 22.88 18.31
N ASP A 260 18.58 23.15 18.50
CA ASP A 260 18.11 24.18 19.42
C ASP A 260 18.61 23.91 20.86
N PRO A 261 19.05 24.92 21.64
CA PRO A 261 19.54 24.73 23.00
C PRO A 261 18.53 24.04 23.93
N LEU A 262 17.22 24.27 23.76
CA LEU A 262 16.18 23.61 24.55
C LEU A 262 16.11 22.11 24.24
N VAL A 263 16.29 21.74 22.98
CA VAL A 263 16.35 20.34 22.53
C VAL A 263 17.60 19.67 23.10
N THR A 264 18.74 20.35 22.98
CA THR A 264 20.04 19.88 23.48
C THR A 264 19.97 19.63 24.99
N ALA A 265 19.39 20.55 25.75
CA ALA A 265 19.20 20.39 27.20
C ALA A 265 18.23 19.26 27.54
N LYS A 266 17.09 19.13 26.85
CA LYS A 266 16.09 18.07 27.11
C LYS A 266 16.66 16.67 26.95
N PHE A 267 17.49 16.45 25.92
CA PHE A 267 18.04 15.13 25.61
C PHE A 267 19.49 14.94 26.06
N ALA A 268 20.06 15.93 26.76
CA ALA A 268 21.46 15.94 27.19
C ALA A 268 22.44 15.64 26.03
N PHE A 269 22.17 16.21 24.85
CA PHE A 269 23.07 16.06 23.71
C PHE A 269 24.37 16.84 23.94
N PRO A 270 25.53 16.29 23.52
CA PRO A 270 26.80 17.01 23.64
C PRO A 270 26.84 18.21 22.69
N ASP A 271 27.71 19.18 22.98
CA ASP A 271 27.97 20.32 22.09
C ASP A 271 28.68 19.90 20.79
N THR A 272 29.32 18.74 20.79
CA THR A 272 30.04 18.18 19.64
C THR A 272 29.85 16.67 19.61
N PHE A 273 29.55 16.13 18.43
CA PHE A 273 29.43 14.70 18.18
C PHE A 273 30.66 14.17 17.45
N VAL A 274 30.99 12.90 17.68
CA VAL A 274 31.74 12.11 16.70
C VAL A 274 30.73 11.67 15.64
N GLU A 275 30.97 11.95 14.36
CA GLU A 275 29.98 11.82 13.27
C GLU A 275 29.24 10.47 13.22
N VAL A 276 29.91 9.36 13.49
CA VAL A 276 29.29 8.03 13.53
C VAL A 276 28.21 7.89 14.63
N ASP A 277 28.33 8.61 15.75
CA ASP A 277 27.45 8.48 16.91
C ASP A 277 26.00 8.94 16.62
N PRO A 278 25.72 10.16 16.12
CA PRO A 278 24.36 10.57 15.81
C PRO A 278 23.78 9.70 14.69
N VAL A 279 24.59 9.18 13.75
CA VAL A 279 24.10 8.25 12.72
C VAL A 279 23.72 6.90 13.33
N LYS A 280 24.54 6.32 14.21
CA LYS A 280 24.18 5.10 14.97
C LYS A 280 22.93 5.34 15.81
N GLN A 281 22.80 6.49 16.46
CA GLN A 281 21.62 6.84 17.24
C GLN A 281 20.36 6.97 16.39
N ILE A 282 20.39 7.58 15.19
CA ILE A 282 19.25 7.62 14.27
C ILE A 282 18.68 6.21 14.01
N TRP A 283 19.57 5.24 13.76
CA TRP A 283 19.16 3.85 13.53
C TRP A 283 18.63 3.19 14.80
N HIS A 284 19.25 3.47 15.96
CA HIS A 284 18.82 2.96 17.25
C HIS A 284 17.44 3.49 17.68
N GLU A 285 17.19 4.79 17.55
CA GLU A 285 15.89 5.39 17.89
C GLU A 285 14.78 4.78 17.03
N MET A 286 15.07 4.47 15.76
CA MET A 286 14.15 3.74 14.90
C MET A 286 13.88 2.32 15.41
N TYR A 287 14.92 1.60 15.82
CA TYR A 287 14.79 0.29 16.45
C TYR A 287 13.94 0.35 17.72
N CYS A 288 14.08 1.38 18.57
CA CYS A 288 13.31 1.52 19.80
C CYS A 288 11.83 1.85 19.56
N MET A 289 11.51 2.62 18.51
CA MET A 289 10.14 2.96 18.15
C MET A 289 9.30 1.75 17.70
N GLN A 290 9.88 0.83 16.91
CA GLN A 290 9.13 -0.25 16.25
C GLN A 290 8.50 -1.30 17.21
N PRO A 291 9.18 -1.78 18.27
CA PRO A 291 8.59 -2.69 19.25
C PRO A 291 7.34 -2.11 19.90
N ILE A 292 7.32 -0.80 20.19
CA ILE A 292 6.16 -0.13 20.79
C ILE A 292 4.98 -0.15 19.81
N LEU A 293 5.18 0.18 18.52
CA LEU A 293 4.11 0.14 17.52
C LEU A 293 3.61 -1.29 17.21
N SER A 294 4.50 -2.27 17.33
CA SER A 294 4.21 -3.67 17.01
C SER A 294 3.74 -4.50 18.21
N GLN A 295 3.62 -3.87 19.39
CA GLN A 295 3.14 -4.52 20.60
C GLN A 295 1.68 -4.94 20.47
N ASP A 296 1.36 -6.21 20.74
CA ASP A 296 0.00 -6.71 20.94
C ASP A 296 -0.25 -6.99 22.43
N ALA A 297 -0.14 -5.94 23.25
CA ALA A 297 -0.23 -6.04 24.71
C ALA A 297 -1.52 -6.73 25.18
N ASN A 298 -1.43 -7.59 26.19
CA ASN A 298 -2.62 -8.22 26.77
C ASN A 298 -3.57 -7.15 27.32
N PRO A 299 -4.89 -7.32 27.15
CA PRO A 299 -5.87 -6.37 27.65
C PRO A 299 -5.74 -6.27 29.17
N ARG A 300 -5.73 -5.05 29.67
CA ARG A 300 -5.63 -4.76 31.10
C ARG A 300 -7.02 -4.54 31.66
N LEU A 301 -7.40 -5.30 32.68
CA LEU A 301 -8.68 -5.10 33.36
C LEU A 301 -8.71 -3.69 33.96
N LEU A 302 -9.80 -2.96 33.71
CA LEU A 302 -10.00 -1.63 34.30
C LEU A 302 -10.29 -1.77 35.80
N GLU A 303 -9.90 -0.74 36.56
CA GLU A 303 -10.12 -0.72 38.00
C GLU A 303 -11.61 -0.85 38.33
N GLY A 304 -11.94 -1.66 39.35
CA GLY A 304 -13.32 -1.92 39.76
C GLY A 304 -14.11 -2.88 38.87
N LYS A 305 -13.51 -3.42 37.79
CA LYS A 305 -14.16 -4.42 36.93
C LYS A 305 -13.95 -5.85 37.43
N PRO A 306 -14.87 -6.80 37.11
CA PRO A 306 -14.77 -8.17 37.58
C PRO A 306 -13.54 -8.89 37.01
N VAL A 307 -12.76 -9.53 37.88
CA VAL A 307 -11.66 -10.41 37.47
C VAL A 307 -12.22 -11.57 36.66
N GLY A 308 -11.71 -11.77 35.44
CA GLY A 308 -12.20 -12.80 34.52
C GLY A 308 -13.46 -12.39 33.74
N SER A 309 -13.77 -11.09 33.65
CA SER A 309 -14.87 -10.61 32.80
C SER A 309 -14.71 -11.03 31.34
N ASN A 310 -15.82 -11.39 30.71
CA ASN A 310 -15.88 -11.67 29.27
C ASN A 310 -16.39 -10.45 28.47
N HIS A 311 -16.54 -9.28 29.10
CA HIS A 311 -16.99 -8.07 28.44
C HIS A 311 -15.79 -7.23 27.94
N PRO A 312 -15.68 -6.98 26.62
CA PRO A 312 -14.65 -6.12 26.03
C PRO A 312 -14.43 -4.77 26.72
N ASP A 313 -15.52 -4.13 27.14
CA ASP A 313 -15.53 -2.78 27.72
C ASP A 313 -14.98 -2.72 29.15
N ASP A 314 -14.74 -3.89 29.77
CA ASP A 314 -14.10 -3.98 31.09
C ASP A 314 -12.57 -3.90 31.00
N TYR A 315 -12.02 -3.83 29.80
CA TYR A 315 -10.58 -3.86 29.55
C TYR A 315 -10.08 -2.64 28.78
N ALA A 316 -8.90 -2.16 29.15
CA ALA A 316 -8.08 -1.30 28.31
C ALA A 316 -7.29 -2.18 27.33
N TRP A 317 -7.46 -1.94 26.03
CA TRP A 317 -6.83 -2.72 24.98
C TRP A 317 -5.52 -2.11 24.47
N ASN A 318 -5.32 -0.81 24.67
CA ASN A 318 -4.17 -0.08 24.14
C ASN A 318 -2.92 -0.24 24.99
N VAL A 319 -1.80 0.25 24.44
CA VAL A 319 -0.55 0.46 25.16
C VAL A 319 -0.72 1.48 26.29
N GLU A 320 0.18 1.46 27.26
CA GLU A 320 0.12 2.37 28.40
C GLU A 320 0.64 3.77 28.03
N GLU A 321 0.21 4.81 28.76
CA GLU A 321 0.67 6.19 28.52
C GLU A 321 2.21 6.30 28.57
N LYS A 322 2.86 5.52 29.44
CA LYS A 322 4.33 5.47 29.54
C LYS A 322 4.98 5.03 28.21
N ASP A 323 4.36 4.10 27.49
CA ASP A 323 4.88 3.57 26.23
C ASP A 323 4.64 4.58 25.10
N ILE A 324 3.51 5.31 25.15
CA ILE A 324 3.21 6.41 24.23
C ILE A 324 4.23 7.54 24.40
N LEU A 325 4.53 7.92 25.65
CA LEU A 325 5.55 8.93 25.96
C LEU A 325 6.94 8.48 25.55
N ALA A 326 7.30 7.21 25.81
CA ALA A 326 8.56 6.64 25.34
C ALA A 326 8.67 6.70 23.81
N TYR A 327 7.60 6.33 23.09
CA TYR A 327 7.56 6.46 21.63
C TYR A 327 7.78 7.91 21.18
N LYS A 328 7.09 8.88 21.79
CA LYS A 328 7.26 10.30 21.48
C LYS A 328 8.70 10.76 21.67
N ASP A 329 9.34 10.42 22.78
CA ASP A 329 10.73 10.82 23.04
C ASP A 329 11.70 10.18 22.02
N HIS A 330 11.51 8.89 21.67
CA HIS A 330 12.31 8.24 20.62
C HIS A 330 12.08 8.87 19.23
N ALA A 331 10.83 9.17 18.88
CA ALA A 331 10.48 9.83 17.62
C ALA A 331 11.09 11.24 17.51
N GLU A 332 11.14 11.97 18.63
CA GLU A 332 11.75 13.29 18.68
C GLU A 332 13.27 13.23 18.55
N ARG A 333 13.95 12.32 19.29
CA ARG A 333 15.40 12.11 19.14
C ARG A 333 15.75 11.72 17.70
N TYR A 334 15.01 10.78 17.11
CA TYR A 334 15.14 10.40 15.71
C TYR A 334 15.03 11.63 14.78
N TYR A 335 13.98 12.44 14.95
CA TYR A 335 13.74 13.61 14.11
C TYR A 335 14.86 14.65 14.23
N GLN A 336 15.28 15.00 15.45
CA GLN A 336 16.25 16.07 15.68
C GLN A 336 17.65 15.67 15.18
N LEU A 337 18.09 14.44 15.48
CA LEU A 337 19.37 13.92 14.99
C LEU A 337 19.37 13.80 13.45
N PHE A 338 18.28 13.30 12.86
CA PHE A 338 18.15 13.20 11.41
C PHE A 338 18.18 14.59 10.76
N LYS A 339 17.41 15.55 11.29
CA LYS A 339 17.37 16.93 10.79
C LYS A 339 18.75 17.60 10.86
N MET A 340 19.47 17.43 11.97
CA MET A 340 20.81 18.00 12.15
C MET A 340 21.80 17.42 11.14
N TYR A 341 21.81 16.10 10.95
CA TYR A 341 22.84 15.44 10.16
C TYR A 341 22.52 15.35 8.66
N TYR A 342 21.28 14.98 8.33
CA TYR A 342 20.82 14.77 6.96
C TYR A 342 19.99 15.92 6.39
N GLY A 343 19.47 16.83 7.21
CA GLY A 343 18.54 17.86 6.73
C GLY A 343 17.10 17.37 6.50
N CYS A 344 16.16 18.31 6.46
CA CYS A 344 14.72 18.02 6.30
C CYS A 344 14.36 17.59 4.87
N GLU A 345 15.13 18.03 3.88
CA GLU A 345 14.97 17.69 2.47
C GLU A 345 15.16 16.18 2.21
N HIS A 346 15.98 15.53 3.05
CA HIS A 346 16.20 14.08 3.00
C HIS A 346 15.14 13.27 3.77
N MET A 347 14.28 13.91 4.56
CA MET A 347 13.16 13.23 5.22
C MET A 347 12.07 12.87 4.22
N THR A 348 11.69 11.59 4.20
CA THR A 348 10.63 11.10 3.31
C THR A 348 9.25 11.26 3.96
N PRO A 349 8.16 11.29 3.16
CA PRO A 349 6.80 11.25 3.72
C PRO A 349 6.52 10.02 4.60
N TYR A 350 7.25 8.90 4.40
CA TYR A 350 7.21 7.73 5.29
C TYR A 350 7.80 8.02 6.66
N MET A 351 8.94 8.70 6.73
CA MET A 351 9.58 9.09 8.00
C MET A 351 8.69 10.04 8.80
N ILE A 352 8.10 11.04 8.12
CA ILE A 352 7.14 11.97 8.75
C ILE A 352 5.91 11.23 9.26
N LYS A 353 5.40 10.28 8.47
CA LYS A 353 4.28 9.43 8.90
C LYS A 353 4.60 8.70 10.20
N TYR A 354 5.81 8.16 10.29
CA TYR A 354 6.30 7.42 11.45
C TYR A 354 6.47 8.34 12.68
N ILE A 355 7.05 9.53 12.51
CA ILE A 355 7.27 10.50 13.60
C ILE A 355 5.94 11.04 14.13
N ASP A 356 5.08 11.58 13.27
CA ASP A 356 3.91 12.35 13.70
C ASP A 356 2.72 11.45 14.08
N TYR A 357 2.49 10.37 13.31
CA TYR A 357 1.25 9.60 13.42
C TYR A 357 1.38 8.33 14.26
N GLY A 358 2.60 7.86 14.56
CA GLY A 358 2.79 6.71 15.43
C GLY A 358 2.17 6.93 16.82
N ALA A 359 2.59 8.00 17.51
CA ALA A 359 2.03 8.36 18.82
C ALA A 359 0.53 8.69 18.75
N TYR A 360 0.10 9.36 17.66
CA TYR A 360 -1.32 9.66 17.43
C TYR A 360 -2.16 8.39 17.42
N PHE A 361 -1.76 7.37 16.66
CA PHE A 361 -2.53 6.13 16.56
C PHE A 361 -2.43 5.27 17.82
N LEU A 362 -1.27 5.24 18.48
CA LEU A 362 -1.16 4.57 19.79
C LEU A 362 -2.15 5.12 20.82
N LYS A 363 -2.42 6.43 20.77
CA LYS A 363 -3.35 7.12 21.68
C LYS A 363 -4.81 7.00 21.26
N ASN A 364 -5.12 7.12 19.97
CA ASN A 364 -6.49 7.34 19.50
C ASN A 364 -7.17 6.09 18.94
N LEU A 365 -6.44 4.99 18.69
CA LEU A 365 -7.08 3.74 18.26
C LEU A 365 -7.76 3.03 19.43
N PRO A 366 -8.84 2.27 19.20
CA PRO A 366 -9.54 1.54 20.26
C PRO A 366 -8.82 0.23 20.68
N ILE A 367 -7.85 -0.22 19.89
CA ILE A 367 -7.03 -1.42 20.11
C ILE A 367 -5.60 -1.16 19.61
N PRO A 368 -4.63 -2.03 19.95
CA PRO A 368 -3.23 -1.83 19.57
C PRO A 368 -3.03 -1.66 18.07
N MET A 369 -2.17 -0.72 17.69
CA MET A 369 -1.81 -0.42 16.30
C MET A 369 -1.28 -1.65 15.54
N SER A 370 -0.63 -2.58 16.24
CA SER A 370 -0.14 -3.87 15.72
C SER A 370 -1.22 -4.74 15.07
N ARG A 371 -2.50 -4.49 15.37
CA ARG A 371 -3.63 -5.20 14.79
C ARG A 371 -4.13 -4.61 13.46
N PHE A 372 -3.66 -3.43 13.08
CA PHE A 372 -3.96 -2.77 11.80
C PHE A 372 -2.89 -3.00 10.73
N GLN A 373 -2.09 -4.06 10.88
CA GLN A 373 -1.00 -4.37 9.97
C GLN A 373 -1.43 -5.37 8.90
N ALA A 374 -0.83 -5.28 7.71
CA ALA A 374 -1.22 -6.07 6.54
C ALA A 374 -0.65 -7.52 6.52
N GLU A 375 0.18 -7.89 7.49
CA GLU A 375 0.91 -9.18 7.55
C GLU A 375 -0.02 -10.39 7.45
N GLY A 376 -1.15 -10.40 8.18
CA GLY A 376 -2.09 -11.52 8.12
C GLY A 376 -2.65 -11.72 6.72
N GLY A 377 -2.87 -10.64 5.97
CA GLY A 377 -3.25 -10.70 4.56
C GLY A 377 -2.17 -11.33 3.69
N GLU A 378 -0.90 -11.00 3.93
CA GLU A 378 0.22 -11.60 3.19
C GLU A 378 0.38 -13.09 3.44
N HIS A 379 0.29 -13.54 4.70
CA HIS A 379 0.34 -14.97 5.02
C HIS A 379 -0.83 -15.73 4.40
N VAL A 380 -2.04 -15.16 4.42
CA VAL A 380 -3.20 -15.75 3.74
C VAL A 380 -2.97 -15.83 2.24
N ASN A 381 -2.41 -14.78 1.62
CA ASN A 381 -2.04 -14.80 0.21
C ASN A 381 -1.05 -15.93 -0.10
N TYR A 382 -0.04 -16.11 0.75
CA TYR A 382 0.94 -17.18 0.61
C TYR A 382 0.32 -18.58 0.75
N ASP A 383 -0.53 -18.78 1.76
CA ASP A 383 -1.28 -20.02 1.94
C ASP A 383 -2.17 -20.31 0.71
N HIS A 384 -2.91 -19.31 0.24
CA HIS A 384 -3.76 -19.41 -0.94
C HIS A 384 -2.98 -19.80 -2.19
N ASN A 385 -1.81 -19.20 -2.41
CA ASN A 385 -0.92 -19.56 -3.51
C ASN A 385 -0.43 -21.02 -3.38
N ARG A 386 -0.08 -21.49 -2.18
CA ARG A 386 0.29 -22.89 -1.96
C ARG A 386 -0.83 -23.87 -2.31
N PHE A 387 -2.08 -23.54 -1.99
CA PHE A 387 -3.24 -24.35 -2.37
C PHE A 387 -3.53 -24.30 -3.87
N TYR A 388 -3.40 -23.12 -4.48
CA TYR A 388 -3.55 -22.94 -5.92
C TYR A 388 -2.57 -23.80 -6.74
N PHE A 389 -1.31 -23.83 -6.32
CA PHE A 389 -0.27 -24.64 -6.97
C PHE A 389 -0.19 -26.10 -6.47
N GLN A 390 -1.18 -26.58 -5.70
CA GLN A 390 -1.24 -27.95 -5.14
C GLN A 390 0.07 -28.42 -4.46
N HIS A 391 0.74 -27.49 -3.77
CA HIS A 391 2.07 -27.70 -3.18
C HIS A 391 2.09 -28.74 -2.04
N THR A 392 0.92 -29.22 -1.61
CA THR A 392 0.73 -30.26 -0.59
C THR A 392 0.82 -31.70 -1.14
N THR A 393 0.91 -31.88 -2.46
CA THR A 393 1.24 -33.18 -3.04
C THR A 393 2.76 -33.27 -3.21
N ARG A 394 3.40 -34.25 -2.54
CA ARG A 394 4.74 -34.72 -2.92
C ARG A 394 4.68 -34.90 -4.45
N HIS A 395 5.50 -34.18 -5.19
CA HIS A 395 5.57 -34.10 -6.67
C HIS A 395 4.79 -32.99 -7.41
N GLY A 396 4.15 -32.02 -6.73
CA GLY A 396 3.59 -30.82 -7.38
C GLY A 396 2.54 -31.15 -8.44
N GLY A 397 1.29 -31.29 -8.02
CA GLY A 397 0.18 -31.71 -8.88
C GLY A 397 0.11 -30.96 -10.22
N LYS A 398 0.06 -31.72 -11.31
CA LYS A 398 -0.05 -31.22 -12.70
C LYS A 398 -1.41 -30.59 -13.04
N GLN A 399 -2.34 -30.51 -12.08
CA GLN A 399 -3.68 -29.97 -12.29
C GLN A 399 -3.84 -28.63 -11.57
N PHE A 400 -4.03 -27.57 -12.34
CA PHE A 400 -4.39 -26.25 -11.82
C PHE A 400 -5.86 -26.28 -11.37
N SER A 401 -6.12 -26.16 -10.06
CA SER A 401 -7.46 -25.85 -9.58
C SER A 401 -7.75 -24.36 -9.78
N ASP A 402 -8.98 -24.00 -10.16
CA ASP A 402 -9.40 -22.59 -10.22
C ASP A 402 -9.06 -21.90 -8.86
N PRO A 403 -8.35 -20.75 -8.87
CA PRO A 403 -7.83 -20.15 -7.65
C PRO A 403 -8.94 -19.80 -6.66
N PHE A 404 -10.11 -19.41 -7.15
CA PHE A 404 -11.25 -19.09 -6.29
C PHE A 404 -11.75 -20.35 -5.59
N LEU A 405 -11.90 -21.47 -6.30
CA LEU A 405 -12.34 -22.74 -5.70
C LEU A 405 -11.35 -23.27 -4.67
N ALA A 406 -10.04 -23.19 -4.95
CA ALA A 406 -8.98 -23.62 -4.03
C ALA A 406 -9.01 -22.81 -2.72
N ILE A 407 -9.14 -21.49 -2.84
CA ILE A 407 -9.22 -20.56 -1.71
C ILE A 407 -10.49 -20.82 -0.89
N PHE A 408 -11.66 -20.90 -1.52
CA PHE A 408 -12.92 -21.17 -0.81
C PHE A 408 -12.91 -22.53 -0.11
N HIS A 409 -12.30 -23.54 -0.70
CA HIS A 409 -12.21 -24.86 -0.10
C HIS A 409 -11.29 -24.88 1.13
N ASN A 410 -10.16 -24.17 1.09
CA ASN A 410 -9.29 -23.99 2.25
C ASN A 410 -10.01 -23.24 3.38
N MET A 411 -10.68 -22.12 3.06
CA MET A 411 -11.47 -21.37 4.04
C MET A 411 -12.55 -22.23 4.70
N TRP A 412 -13.29 -23.01 3.90
CA TRP A 412 -14.29 -23.93 4.41
C TRP A 412 -13.68 -24.97 5.35
N ARG A 413 -12.53 -25.55 4.99
CA ARG A 413 -11.82 -26.50 5.86
C ARG A 413 -11.40 -25.87 7.19
N ARG A 414 -10.89 -24.63 7.18
CA ARG A 414 -10.54 -23.89 8.40
C ARG A 414 -11.76 -23.65 9.28
N ILE A 415 -12.84 -23.14 8.70
CA ILE A 415 -14.10 -22.88 9.43
C ILE A 415 -14.66 -24.17 10.01
N CYS A 416 -14.71 -25.26 9.24
CA CYS A 416 -15.14 -26.58 9.74
C CYS A 416 -14.27 -27.07 10.90
N PHE A 417 -12.95 -26.91 10.80
CA PHE A 417 -12.03 -27.27 11.88
C PHE A 417 -12.34 -26.44 13.14
N ASP A 418 -12.44 -25.12 13.01
CA ASP A 418 -12.70 -24.23 14.14
C ASP A 418 -14.05 -24.55 14.80
N ILE A 419 -15.11 -24.81 14.03
CA ILE A 419 -16.43 -25.25 14.56
C ILE A 419 -16.33 -26.60 15.27
N SER A 420 -15.58 -27.55 14.69
CA SER A 420 -15.42 -28.88 15.30
C SER A 420 -14.62 -28.83 16.60
N SER A 421 -13.71 -27.87 16.71
CA SER A 421 -12.87 -27.64 17.89
C SER A 421 -13.53 -26.73 18.94
N ASN A 422 -14.50 -25.90 18.55
CA ASN A 422 -15.12 -24.88 19.41
C ASN A 422 -16.64 -25.08 19.44
N LYS A 423 -17.14 -25.79 20.47
CA LYS A 423 -18.54 -26.27 20.58
C LYS A 423 -19.58 -25.18 20.92
N THR A 424 -19.31 -23.90 20.68
CA THR A 424 -20.22 -22.81 21.07
C THR A 424 -21.28 -22.51 20.00
N PHE A 425 -22.46 -22.06 20.43
CA PHE A 425 -23.62 -21.77 19.57
C PHE A 425 -23.33 -20.65 18.54
N GLU A 426 -22.42 -19.71 18.85
CA GLU A 426 -22.00 -18.66 17.92
C GLU A 426 -21.16 -19.20 16.76
N GLY A 427 -20.28 -20.18 17.01
CA GLY A 427 -19.49 -20.84 15.96
C GLY A 427 -20.37 -21.53 14.92
N GLN A 428 -21.47 -22.14 15.35
CA GLN A 428 -22.48 -22.73 14.45
C GLN A 428 -23.23 -21.67 13.63
N LYS A 429 -23.59 -20.52 14.23
CA LYS A 429 -24.21 -19.41 13.48
C LYS A 429 -23.26 -18.80 12.44
N ALA A 430 -21.99 -18.61 12.80
CA ALA A 430 -20.95 -18.15 11.88
C ALA A 430 -20.75 -19.14 10.72
N ALA A 431 -20.78 -20.45 10.99
CA ALA A 431 -20.75 -21.50 9.98
C ALA A 431 -21.89 -21.40 8.97
N VAL A 432 -23.11 -21.21 9.48
CA VAL A 432 -24.34 -21.11 8.67
C VAL A 432 -24.31 -19.83 7.84
N ALA A 433 -23.94 -18.70 8.43
CA ALA A 433 -23.78 -17.43 7.72
C ALA A 433 -22.70 -17.52 6.62
N PHE A 434 -21.56 -18.16 6.90
CA PHE A 434 -20.53 -18.40 5.90
C PHE A 434 -20.98 -19.37 4.81
N ASN A 435 -21.73 -20.42 5.14
CA ASN A 435 -22.31 -21.31 4.13
C ASN A 435 -23.30 -20.59 3.23
N GLN A 436 -24.09 -19.66 3.79
CA GLN A 436 -24.98 -18.79 3.00
C GLN A 436 -24.17 -17.82 2.13
N PHE A 437 -23.10 -17.22 2.66
CA PHE A 437 -22.17 -16.39 1.89
C PHE A 437 -21.52 -17.20 0.74
N ARG A 438 -20.97 -18.38 1.03
CA ARG A 438 -20.41 -19.31 0.03
C ARG A 438 -21.45 -19.66 -1.02
N ARG A 439 -22.68 -20.02 -0.63
CA ARG A 439 -23.76 -20.34 -1.58
C ARG A 439 -24.12 -19.13 -2.45
N ARG A 440 -24.21 -17.93 -1.87
CA ARG A 440 -24.49 -16.69 -2.60
C ARG A 440 -23.35 -16.26 -3.51
N HIS A 441 -22.11 -16.41 -3.08
CA HIS A 441 -20.92 -16.04 -3.86
C HIS A 441 -20.62 -17.08 -4.94
N MET A 442 -20.77 -18.38 -4.65
CA MET A 442 -20.74 -19.44 -5.66
C MET A 442 -21.91 -19.29 -6.64
N ALA A 443 -23.11 -18.92 -6.18
CA ALA A 443 -24.21 -18.58 -7.06
C ALA A 443 -23.88 -17.34 -7.90
N ALA A 444 -23.27 -16.29 -7.34
CA ALA A 444 -22.84 -15.11 -8.08
C ALA A 444 -21.73 -15.42 -9.10
N VAL A 445 -20.78 -16.29 -8.77
CA VAL A 445 -19.73 -16.77 -9.70
C VAL A 445 -20.33 -17.69 -10.76
N CYS A 446 -21.27 -18.57 -10.41
CA CYS A 446 -22.01 -19.39 -11.36
C CYS A 446 -22.90 -18.55 -12.26
N ILE A 447 -23.53 -17.50 -11.74
CA ILE A 447 -24.32 -16.51 -12.48
C ILE A 447 -23.40 -15.67 -13.37
N GLN A 448 -22.23 -15.23 -12.90
CA GLN A 448 -21.23 -14.54 -13.73
C GLN A 448 -20.67 -15.47 -14.82
N ARG A 449 -20.42 -16.75 -14.53
CA ARG A 449 -20.03 -17.77 -15.52
C ARG A 449 -21.17 -18.08 -16.48
N ALA A 450 -22.42 -18.11 -16.02
CA ALA A 450 -23.61 -18.27 -16.85
C ALA A 450 -23.84 -17.05 -17.74
N PHE A 451 -23.68 -15.82 -17.24
CA PHE A 451 -23.70 -14.60 -18.03
C PHE A 451 -22.57 -14.54 -19.05
N ARG A 452 -21.37 -15.04 -18.70
CA ARG A 452 -20.25 -15.20 -19.64
C ARG A 452 -20.55 -16.24 -20.72
N ARG A 453 -21.31 -17.30 -20.41
CA ARG A 453 -21.77 -18.32 -21.37
C ARG A 453 -22.97 -17.85 -22.22
N CYS A 454 -23.92 -17.11 -21.66
CA CYS A 454 -25.07 -16.58 -22.39
C CYS A 454 -24.70 -15.38 -23.28
N ARG A 455 -23.58 -14.69 -23.02
CA ARG A 455 -23.06 -13.63 -23.90
C ARG A 455 -22.38 -14.13 -25.18
N SER A 456 -22.31 -15.44 -25.42
CA SER A 456 -21.94 -15.98 -26.75
C SER A 456 -23.08 -15.91 -27.78
N GLY A 457 -24.22 -15.28 -27.46
CA GLY A 457 -25.21 -14.89 -28.45
C GLY A 457 -26.59 -14.59 -27.87
N LYS A 458 -27.04 -13.35 -28.07
CA LYS A 458 -28.42 -12.82 -27.94
C LYS A 458 -28.99 -12.71 -26.52
N LEU A 459 -29.01 -11.47 -26.00
CA LEU A 459 -30.20 -10.88 -25.39
C LEU A 459 -29.96 -9.38 -25.16
N GLU A 460 -30.50 -8.57 -26.08
CA GLU A 460 -30.75 -7.14 -25.88
C GLU A 460 -32.01 -6.94 -25.03
N THR A 461 -32.08 -5.73 -24.47
CA THR A 461 -33.17 -5.07 -23.75
C THR A 461 -33.12 -5.19 -22.22
N GLN A 462 -32.80 -4.06 -21.56
CA GLN A 462 -33.63 -3.52 -20.48
C GLN A 462 -33.28 -2.05 -20.16
N VAL A 463 -34.33 -1.22 -20.27
CA VAL A 463 -34.71 -0.01 -19.51
C VAL A 463 -33.60 0.97 -19.08
N ARG A 464 -33.56 2.14 -19.73
CA ARG A 464 -32.75 3.31 -19.33
C ARG A 464 -33.49 4.13 -18.25
N PRO A 465 -32.84 4.54 -17.14
CA PRO A 465 -33.33 5.61 -16.29
C PRO A 465 -33.23 6.97 -17.02
N LYS A 466 -34.14 7.90 -16.73
CA LYS A 466 -34.09 9.28 -17.22
C LYS A 466 -32.83 9.98 -16.66
N THR A 467 -32.00 10.50 -17.56
CA THR A 467 -30.83 11.33 -17.25
C THR A 467 -31.26 12.70 -16.74
N SER A 468 -30.71 13.14 -15.61
CA SER A 468 -30.76 14.53 -15.16
C SER A 468 -29.95 15.44 -16.09
N ASP A 469 -30.43 16.66 -16.33
CA ASP A 469 -29.81 17.62 -17.24
C ASP A 469 -28.33 17.87 -16.89
N GLY A 470 -27.44 17.73 -17.89
CA GLY A 470 -26.01 18.06 -17.81
C GLY A 470 -25.03 16.88 -17.73
N VAL A 471 -25.48 15.67 -17.39
CA VAL A 471 -24.59 14.48 -17.22
C VAL A 471 -24.76 13.51 -18.40
N LEU A 472 -23.96 13.68 -19.45
CA LEU A 472 -24.10 12.94 -20.71
C LEU A 472 -23.41 11.59 -20.73
N PHE A 473 -22.34 11.44 -19.95
CA PHE A 473 -21.49 10.26 -19.95
C PHE A 473 -21.54 9.48 -18.64
N GLN A 474 -22.64 9.62 -17.88
CA GLN A 474 -22.85 8.86 -16.65
C GLN A 474 -22.66 7.35 -16.92
N ASP A 475 -21.82 6.73 -16.10
CA ASP A 475 -21.46 5.30 -16.16
C ASP A 475 -20.70 4.85 -17.42
N ILE A 476 -20.16 5.77 -18.21
CA ILE A 476 -19.26 5.47 -19.34
C ILE A 476 -17.81 5.74 -18.93
N ILE A 477 -16.96 4.74 -19.16
CA ILE A 477 -15.52 4.82 -18.95
C ILE A 477 -14.82 4.86 -20.31
N PHE A 478 -14.10 5.95 -20.56
CA PHE A 478 -13.31 6.13 -21.77
C PHE A 478 -11.86 5.69 -21.56
N VAL A 479 -11.26 5.11 -22.58
CA VAL A 479 -9.82 4.82 -22.64
C VAL A 479 -9.24 5.46 -23.87
N LEU A 480 -8.29 6.39 -23.71
CA LEU A 480 -7.69 7.12 -24.84
C LEU A 480 -6.45 6.40 -25.35
N CYS A 481 -6.49 6.00 -26.62
CA CYS A 481 -5.39 5.37 -27.33
C CYS A 481 -4.81 6.32 -28.39
N GLY A 482 -3.53 6.67 -28.24
CA GLY A 482 -2.84 7.63 -29.09
C GLY A 482 -3.02 9.09 -28.66
N ASN A 483 -2.71 10.01 -29.58
CA ASN A 483 -2.91 11.44 -29.41
C ASN A 483 -4.38 11.81 -29.65
N VAL A 484 -4.82 12.91 -29.04
CA VAL A 484 -6.13 13.50 -29.31
C VAL A 484 -5.96 14.43 -30.51
N PRO A 485 -6.62 14.18 -31.65
CA PRO A 485 -6.51 15.04 -32.82
C PRO A 485 -7.23 16.37 -32.59
N GLU A 486 -7.05 17.31 -33.52
CA GLU A 486 -7.95 18.45 -33.64
C GLU A 486 -9.36 17.95 -34.00
N ILE A 487 -10.35 18.39 -33.24
CA ILE A 487 -11.75 17.97 -33.41
C ILE A 487 -12.58 19.24 -33.54
N ASP A 488 -13.27 19.38 -34.68
CA ASP A 488 -14.17 20.50 -34.95
C ASP A 488 -13.51 21.89 -34.82
N GLY A 489 -12.26 22.03 -35.28
CA GLY A 489 -11.51 23.28 -35.21
C GLY A 489 -10.92 23.60 -33.82
N THR A 490 -11.09 22.70 -32.85
CA THR A 490 -10.53 22.83 -31.49
C THR A 490 -9.42 21.80 -31.29
N SER A 491 -8.21 22.28 -31.00
CA SER A 491 -7.09 21.43 -30.66
C SER A 491 -7.13 21.07 -29.18
N TYR A 492 -7.16 19.78 -28.87
CA TYR A 492 -7.16 19.27 -27.50
C TYR A 492 -5.83 18.59 -27.20
N THR A 493 -5.26 18.90 -26.04
CA THR A 493 -4.26 18.01 -25.43
C THR A 493 -4.95 16.87 -24.71
N LYS A 494 -4.24 15.75 -24.50
CA LYS A 494 -4.77 14.59 -23.76
C LYS A 494 -5.30 14.98 -22.36
N PRO A 495 -4.58 15.79 -21.54
CA PRO A 495 -5.12 16.27 -20.25
C PRO A 495 -6.40 17.11 -20.40
N THR A 496 -6.42 18.10 -21.29
CA THR A 496 -7.59 18.97 -21.48
C THR A 496 -8.82 18.20 -21.96
N PHE A 497 -8.63 17.15 -22.76
CA PHE A 497 -9.72 16.31 -23.23
C PHE A 497 -10.26 15.38 -22.12
N ILE A 498 -9.38 14.92 -21.23
CA ILE A 498 -9.77 14.15 -20.05
C ILE A 498 -10.66 14.99 -19.14
N ASP A 499 -10.26 16.24 -18.87
CA ASP A 499 -11.04 17.15 -18.04
C ASP A 499 -12.38 17.50 -18.69
N PHE A 500 -12.41 17.65 -20.02
CA PHE A 500 -13.64 17.82 -20.78
C PHE A 500 -14.61 16.63 -20.60
N ILE A 501 -14.14 15.40 -20.74
CA ILE A 501 -14.94 14.18 -20.51
C ILE A 501 -15.46 14.15 -19.06
N LYS A 502 -14.59 14.44 -18.08
CA LYS A 502 -14.95 14.46 -16.65
C LYS A 502 -16.01 15.51 -16.33
N SER A 503 -15.93 16.70 -16.95
CA SER A 503 -16.91 17.78 -16.78
C SER A 503 -18.33 17.41 -17.22
N LYS A 504 -18.47 16.35 -18.04
CA LYS A 504 -19.75 15.84 -18.57
C LYS A 504 -20.17 14.51 -17.93
N GLY A 505 -19.54 14.15 -16.80
CA GLY A 505 -19.84 12.96 -16.00
C GLY A 505 -19.16 11.67 -16.45
N GLY A 506 -18.31 11.74 -17.48
CA GLY A 506 -17.55 10.60 -17.97
C GLY A 506 -16.33 10.31 -17.12
N ARG A 507 -15.82 9.08 -17.16
CA ARG A 507 -14.54 8.74 -16.53
C ARG A 507 -13.52 8.40 -17.59
N VAL A 508 -12.25 8.60 -17.27
CA VAL A 508 -11.15 8.21 -18.16
C VAL A 508 -10.21 7.27 -17.41
N ARG A 509 -9.86 6.15 -18.05
CA ARG A 509 -8.85 5.21 -17.59
C ARG A 509 -7.64 5.16 -18.51
N SER A 510 -6.52 4.74 -17.95
CA SER A 510 -5.24 4.61 -18.65
C SER A 510 -5.19 3.38 -19.57
N SER A 511 -5.98 2.35 -19.25
CA SER A 511 -5.99 1.08 -19.97
C SER A 511 -7.38 0.45 -20.01
N VAL A 512 -7.58 -0.39 -21.02
CA VAL A 512 -8.75 -1.27 -21.12
C VAL A 512 -8.55 -2.44 -20.15
N PRO A 513 -9.56 -2.84 -19.38
CA PRO A 513 -9.43 -3.96 -18.46
C PRO A 513 -9.11 -5.24 -19.23
N LYS A 514 -8.09 -5.98 -18.78
CA LYS A 514 -7.73 -7.26 -19.42
C LYS A 514 -8.73 -8.37 -19.07
N CYS A 515 -9.51 -8.16 -18.02
CA CYS A 515 -10.67 -8.97 -17.65
C CYS A 515 -11.98 -8.37 -18.19
N SER A 516 -13.00 -9.20 -18.35
CA SER A 516 -14.33 -8.76 -18.79
C SER A 516 -15.01 -7.96 -17.67
N SER A 517 -15.34 -6.70 -17.95
CA SER A 517 -15.93 -5.75 -17.01
C SER A 517 -17.45 -5.72 -17.11
N THR A 518 -18.12 -5.38 -16.01
CA THR A 518 -19.56 -5.06 -15.98
C THR A 518 -19.86 -3.61 -16.34
N LYS A 519 -18.83 -2.74 -16.37
CA LYS A 519 -18.95 -1.31 -16.71
C LYS A 519 -18.88 -1.08 -18.23
N LYS A 520 -19.44 0.04 -18.69
CA LYS A 520 -19.42 0.41 -20.12
C LYS A 520 -18.09 1.08 -20.47
N PHE A 521 -17.21 0.32 -21.11
CA PHE A 521 -15.94 0.84 -21.63
C PHE A 521 -16.07 1.28 -23.08
N VAL A 522 -15.45 2.41 -23.43
CA VAL A 522 -15.36 2.94 -24.78
C VAL A 522 -13.91 3.33 -25.04
N THR A 523 -13.29 2.75 -26.05
CA THR A 523 -11.93 3.11 -26.44
C THR A 523 -11.99 4.23 -27.47
N LEU A 524 -11.40 5.38 -27.15
CA LEU A 524 -11.24 6.49 -28.07
C LEU A 524 -9.90 6.39 -28.76
N ALA A 525 -9.90 6.38 -30.09
CA ALA A 525 -8.69 6.30 -30.88
C ALA A 525 -8.80 7.19 -32.13
N GLN A 526 -7.64 7.48 -32.73
CA GLN A 526 -7.54 8.16 -34.02
C GLN A 526 -7.24 7.12 -35.11
N GLU A 527 -7.73 7.32 -36.32
CA GLU A 527 -7.54 6.35 -37.41
C GLU A 527 -6.07 6.03 -37.67
N SER A 528 -5.17 7.01 -37.57
CA SER A 528 -3.74 6.79 -37.82
C SER A 528 -3.06 5.88 -36.78
N VAL A 529 -3.73 5.58 -35.66
CA VAL A 529 -3.22 4.64 -34.64
C VAL A 529 -3.42 3.19 -35.10
N CYS A 530 -4.37 2.95 -36.01
CA CYS A 530 -4.59 1.67 -36.70
C CYS A 530 -3.59 1.48 -37.85
N THR A 531 -2.30 1.28 -37.56
CA THR A 531 -1.30 0.96 -38.60
C THR A 531 -1.27 -0.55 -38.89
N LYS A 532 -0.19 -1.09 -39.49
CA LYS A 532 -0.03 -2.54 -39.79
C LYS A 532 -0.19 -3.44 -38.55
N LYS A 533 0.04 -2.93 -37.34
CA LYS A 533 -0.16 -3.65 -36.08
C LYS A 533 -1.02 -2.81 -35.15
N LEU A 534 -2.14 -3.37 -34.69
CA LEU A 534 -3.01 -2.71 -33.72
C LEU A 534 -2.28 -2.53 -32.37
N PRO A 535 -2.39 -1.36 -31.72
CA PRO A 535 -1.93 -1.20 -30.36
C PRO A 535 -2.65 -2.15 -29.42
N GLU A 536 -1.94 -2.55 -28.38
CA GLU A 536 -2.41 -3.50 -27.38
C GLU A 536 -3.77 -3.11 -26.78
N THR A 537 -3.98 -1.82 -26.48
CA THR A 537 -5.23 -1.29 -25.96
C THR A 537 -6.42 -1.54 -26.89
N ILE A 538 -6.25 -1.32 -28.20
CA ILE A 538 -7.31 -1.55 -29.21
C ILE A 538 -7.55 -3.04 -29.39
N ARG A 539 -6.47 -3.84 -29.44
CA ARG A 539 -6.57 -5.30 -29.55
C ARG A 539 -7.35 -5.89 -28.38
N ILE A 540 -7.04 -5.49 -27.15
CA ILE A 540 -7.79 -5.91 -25.95
C ILE A 540 -9.23 -5.42 -26.03
N ALA A 541 -9.48 -4.18 -26.43
CA ALA A 541 -10.84 -3.64 -26.56
C ALA A 541 -11.71 -4.49 -27.50
N LEU A 542 -11.20 -4.78 -28.70
CA LEU A 542 -11.88 -5.62 -29.69
C LEU A 542 -12.10 -7.04 -29.18
N GLN A 543 -11.07 -7.67 -28.60
CA GLN A 543 -11.17 -9.02 -28.03
C GLN A 543 -12.22 -9.13 -26.92
N LYS A 544 -12.49 -8.03 -26.21
CA LYS A 544 -13.48 -7.99 -25.12
C LYS A 544 -14.83 -7.43 -25.55
N GLY A 545 -14.99 -7.02 -26.80
CA GLY A 545 -16.23 -6.44 -27.34
C GLY A 545 -16.53 -5.03 -26.83
N TYR A 546 -15.51 -4.27 -26.43
CA TYR A 546 -15.69 -2.86 -26.09
C TYR A 546 -15.64 -1.99 -27.36
N PRO A 547 -16.59 -1.05 -27.55
CA PRO A 547 -16.57 -0.15 -28.70
C PRO A 547 -15.25 0.61 -28.84
N VAL A 548 -14.72 0.65 -30.06
CA VAL A 548 -13.56 1.47 -30.43
C VAL A 548 -14.03 2.53 -31.42
N VAL A 549 -14.04 3.78 -30.99
CA VAL A 549 -14.63 4.90 -31.74
C VAL A 549 -13.68 6.08 -31.85
N GLY A 550 -13.96 6.97 -32.80
CA GLY A 550 -13.27 8.25 -32.94
C GLY A 550 -13.48 9.17 -31.75
N HIS A 551 -12.48 10.01 -31.46
CA HIS A 551 -12.58 11.03 -30.41
C HIS A 551 -13.75 12.02 -30.65
N SER A 552 -14.18 12.20 -31.90
CA SER A 552 -15.34 13.02 -32.29
C SER A 552 -16.67 12.56 -31.69
N TYR A 553 -16.80 11.29 -31.27
CA TYR A 553 -17.98 10.80 -30.57
C TYR A 553 -18.29 11.64 -29.33
N VAL A 554 -17.26 12.03 -28.57
CA VAL A 554 -17.41 12.78 -27.32
C VAL A 554 -17.89 14.20 -27.62
N THR A 555 -17.25 14.91 -28.55
CA THR A 555 -17.61 16.30 -28.86
C THR A 555 -18.99 16.41 -29.47
N GLU A 556 -19.34 15.52 -30.40
CA GLU A 556 -20.66 15.48 -31.05
C GLU A 556 -21.78 15.09 -30.08
N THR A 557 -21.52 14.16 -29.16
CA THR A 557 -22.48 13.81 -28.10
C THR A 557 -22.75 15.00 -27.18
N VAL A 558 -21.71 15.78 -26.86
CA VAL A 558 -21.85 17.00 -26.04
C VAL A 558 -22.62 18.08 -26.79
N LYS A 559 -22.27 18.36 -28.05
CA LYS A 559 -22.96 19.35 -28.89
C LYS A 559 -24.45 19.05 -29.05
N LYS A 560 -24.81 17.77 -29.27
CA LYS A 560 -26.20 17.35 -29.46
C LYS A 560 -26.98 17.20 -28.16
N GLY A 561 -26.32 17.32 -26.99
CA GLY A 561 -26.96 17.23 -25.69
C GLY A 561 -27.61 15.87 -25.38
N LYS A 562 -27.28 14.81 -26.14
CA LYS A 562 -27.84 13.47 -25.94
C LYS A 562 -26.86 12.38 -26.41
N PRO A 563 -26.82 11.20 -25.75
CA PRO A 563 -25.97 10.08 -26.18
C PRO A 563 -26.25 9.68 -27.63
N LEU A 564 -25.19 9.65 -28.45
CA LEU A 564 -25.27 9.23 -29.85
C LEU A 564 -24.96 7.74 -30.00
N ASP A 565 -25.31 7.16 -31.15
CA ASP A 565 -24.98 5.77 -31.45
C ASP A 565 -23.49 5.65 -31.80
N MET A 566 -22.76 4.92 -30.96
CA MET A 566 -21.32 4.67 -31.10
C MET A 566 -20.97 3.96 -32.42
N SER A 567 -21.89 3.18 -32.99
CA SER A 567 -21.64 2.46 -34.24
C SER A 567 -21.24 3.41 -35.39
N THR A 568 -21.85 4.59 -35.42
CA THR A 568 -21.62 5.65 -36.42
C THR A 568 -20.26 6.33 -36.30
N PHE A 569 -19.57 6.14 -35.17
CA PHE A 569 -18.24 6.68 -34.90
C PHE A 569 -17.15 5.61 -34.86
N THR A 570 -17.48 4.37 -35.26
CA THR A 570 -16.51 3.28 -35.35
C THR A 570 -15.45 3.61 -36.40
N LEU A 571 -14.18 3.46 -36.05
CA LEU A 571 -13.08 3.81 -36.95
C LEU A 571 -13.08 2.92 -38.20
N SER A 572 -12.96 3.53 -39.37
CA SER A 572 -13.00 2.80 -40.64
C SER A 572 -11.84 1.81 -40.78
N CYS A 573 -10.70 2.14 -40.19
CA CYS A 573 -9.50 1.30 -40.14
C CYS A 573 -9.71 -0.08 -39.52
N LEU A 574 -10.70 -0.23 -38.64
CA LEU A 574 -10.96 -1.46 -37.91
C LEU A 574 -11.66 -2.52 -38.78
N LYS A 575 -12.26 -2.14 -39.92
CA LYS A 575 -12.86 -3.11 -40.86
C LYS A 575 -11.83 -4.06 -41.49
N LYS A 576 -10.54 -3.76 -41.36
CA LYS A 576 -9.42 -4.54 -41.91
C LYS A 576 -8.90 -5.61 -40.95
N PHE A 577 -9.40 -5.65 -39.72
CA PHE A 577 -8.99 -6.52 -38.61
C PHE A 577 -10.21 -7.21 -38.02
#